data_AF-J2QBB6-F1
#
_entry.id   AF-J2QBB6-F1
#
_cell.length_a   1.000
_cell.length_b   1.000
_cell.length_c   1.000
_cell.angle_alpha   90.00
_cell.angle_beta   90.00
_cell.angle_gamma   90.00
#
_symmetry.space_group_name_H-M   'P 1'
#
loop_
_entity.id
_entity.type
_entity.pdbx_description
1 polymer ?
#
loop_
_entity_poly.entity_id
_entity_poly.type
_entity_poly.pdbx_seq_one_letter_code
_entity_poly.pdbx_strand_id
1 'polypeptide(L)' 'PADSAGPRARLRPEVLAGLKGEALSEGLGGPWVQAAYLHALVRAAGGQTAVALADDHVSLAAWVPA' A
#
# COMPACT_ATOMS: atom_id res chain seq x y z
N PRO A 1 8.22 -7.99 -4.15
CA PRO A 1 7.38 -7.10 -5.00
C PRO A 1 6.04 -7.77 -5.31
N ALA A 2 4.94 -7.04 -5.10
CA ALA A 2 3.64 -7.43 -5.62
C ALA A 2 3.31 -6.49 -6.79
N ASP A 3 3.07 -7.06 -7.97
CA ASP A 3 2.85 -6.34 -9.21
C ASP A 3 1.47 -6.67 -9.81
N SER A 4 0.79 -5.66 -10.36
CA SER A 4 -0.49 -5.80 -11.06
C SER A 4 -0.43 -5.03 -12.38
N ALA A 5 -0.80 -5.69 -13.48
CA ALA A 5 -0.72 -5.14 -14.84
C ALA A 5 -2.08 -5.17 -15.59
N GLY A 6 -2.31 -4.19 -16.46
CA GLY A 6 -3.44 -4.12 -17.39
C GLY A 6 -4.28 -2.83 -17.26
N PRO A 7 -5.26 -2.59 -18.16
CA PRO A 7 -5.99 -1.32 -18.30
C PRO A 7 -6.86 -0.90 -17.08
N ARG A 8 -6.83 -1.69 -16.00
CA ARG A 8 -7.58 -1.47 -14.76
C ARG A 8 -6.69 -1.59 -13.51
N ALA A 9 -5.37 -1.64 -13.65
CA ALA A 9 -4.45 -1.62 -12.52
C ALA A 9 -4.49 -0.24 -11.86
N ARG A 10 -5.49 -0.02 -11.00
CA ARG A 10 -5.62 1.18 -10.18
C ARG A 10 -5.57 0.77 -8.73
N LEU A 11 -4.73 1.46 -7.96
CA LEU A 11 -4.75 1.35 -6.53
C LEU A 11 -5.94 2.12 -5.98
N ARG A 12 -6.75 1.46 -5.16
CA ARG A 12 -7.88 2.09 -4.48
C ARG A 12 -7.37 3.17 -3.51
N PRO A 13 -8.00 4.35 -3.40
CA PRO A 13 -7.54 5.43 -2.54
C PRO A 13 -7.34 5.02 -1.07
N GLU A 14 -8.26 4.22 -0.52
CA GLU A 14 -8.17 3.74 0.85
C GLU A 14 -6.99 2.77 1.08
N VAL A 15 -6.57 2.04 0.04
CA VAL A 15 -5.39 1.18 0.11
C VAL A 15 -4.13 2.04 0.09
N LEU A 16 -4.09 3.09 -0.74
CA LEU A 16 -2.97 4.04 -0.76
C LEU A 16 -2.82 4.78 0.58
N ALA A 17 -3.93 5.23 1.18
CA ALA A 17 -3.93 5.85 2.51
C ALA A 17 -3.36 4.91 3.57
N GLY A 18 -3.82 3.65 3.61
CA GLY A 18 -3.28 2.65 4.53
C GLY A 18 -1.78 2.40 4.32
N LEU A 19 -1.31 2.27 3.07
CA LEU A 19 0.11 2.06 2.76
C LEU A 19 1.00 3.26 3.15
N LYS A 20 0.42 4.46 3.30
CA LYS A 20 1.08 5.67 3.79
C LYS A 20 0.99 5.86 5.31
N GLY A 21 0.21 5.03 6.01
CA GLY A 21 -0.04 5.20 7.44
C GLY A 21 -1.05 6.31 7.75
N GLU A 22 -1.84 6.73 6.77
CA GLU A 22 -2.87 7.76 6.91
C GLU A 22 -4.19 7.15 7.44
N ALA A 23 -4.96 7.95 8.18
CA ALA A 23 -6.28 7.54 8.66
C ALA A 23 -7.25 7.28 7.49
N LEU A 24 -8.21 6.36 7.71
CA LEU A 24 -9.30 6.16 6.77
C LEU A 24 -10.23 7.37 6.78
N SER A 25 -10.34 8.07 5.66
CA SER A 25 -11.32 9.15 5.46
C SER A 25 -12.61 8.62 4.82
N GLU A 26 -12.49 8.03 3.63
CA GLU A 26 -13.59 7.47 2.83
C GLU A 26 -13.18 6.11 2.23
N GLY A 27 -14.17 5.26 1.93
CA GLY A 27 -13.95 3.95 1.29
C GLY A 27 -14.19 2.76 2.22
N LEU A 28 -13.69 1.57 1.84
CA LEU A 28 -13.92 0.34 2.60
C LEU A 28 -12.84 0.09 3.66
N GLY A 29 -13.26 -0.20 4.88
CA GLY A 29 -12.35 -0.48 6.00
C GLY A 29 -11.47 -1.71 5.82
N GLY A 30 -11.96 -2.78 5.17
CA GLY A 30 -11.20 -4.02 4.97
C GLY A 30 -9.90 -3.85 4.16
N PRO A 31 -9.97 -3.31 2.93
CA PRO A 31 -8.78 -2.98 2.14
C PRO A 31 -7.84 -2.00 2.83
N TRP A 32 -8.39 -0.98 3.52
CA TRP A 32 -7.59 -0.02 4.28
C TRP A 32 -6.84 -0.68 5.43
N VAL A 33 -7.51 -1.50 6.24
CA VAL A 33 -6.90 -2.09 7.45
C VAL A 33 -5.76 -3.04 7.07
N GLN A 34 -5.87 -3.79 5.97
CA GLN A 34 -4.79 -4.64 5.50
C GLN A 34 -3.55 -3.82 5.09
N ALA A 35 -3.77 -2.71 4.38
CA ALA A 35 -2.70 -1.80 3.97
C ALA A 35 -2.05 -1.06 5.15
N ALA A 36 -2.87 -0.55 6.08
CA ALA A 36 -2.42 0.10 7.30
C ALA A 36 -1.65 -0.85 8.21
N TYR A 37 -2.10 -2.11 8.32
CA TYR A 37 -1.39 -3.13 9.08
C TYR A 37 -0.01 -3.42 8.48
N LEU A 38 0.09 -3.58 7.15
CA LEU A 38 1.39 -3.77 6.49
C LEU A 38 2.33 -2.59 6.75
N HIS A 39 1.84 -1.35 6.60
CA HIS A 39 2.62 -0.15 6.91
C HIS A 39 3.12 -0.17 8.36
N ALA A 40 2.23 -0.39 9.32
CA ALA A 40 2.57 -0.40 10.74
C ALA A 40 3.60 -1.49 11.09
N LEU A 41 3.44 -2.69 10.54
CA LEU A 41 4.37 -3.81 10.72
C LEU A 41 5.77 -3.46 10.18
N VAL A 42 5.85 -2.96 8.95
CA VAL A 42 7.11 -2.59 8.32
C VAL A 42 7.80 -1.45 9.08
N ARG A 43 7.03 -0.44 9.54
CA ARG A 43 7.57 0.64 10.37
C ARG A 43 8.05 0.15 11.74
N ALA A 44 7.31 -0.75 12.37
CA ALA A 44 7.72 -1.35 13.66
C ALA A 44 9.01 -2.15 13.53
N ALA A 45 9.26 -2.77 12.38
CA ALA A 45 10.53 -3.42 12.06
C ALA A 45 11.66 -2.43 11.68
N GLY A 46 11.42 -1.12 11.64
CA GLY A 46 12.41 -0.11 11.23
C GLY A 46 12.54 0.06 9.71
N GLY A 47 11.60 -0.50 8.95
CA GLY A 47 11.57 -0.50 7.50
C GLY A 47 10.73 0.62 6.87
N GLN A 48 10.51 0.51 5.56
CA GLN A 48 9.63 1.44 4.80
C GLN A 48 8.86 0.71 3.68
N THR A 49 7.71 1.27 3.32
CA THR A 49 6.91 0.89 2.15
C THR A 49 7.09 1.92 1.02
N ALA A 50 7.00 1.48 -0.22
CA ALA A 50 7.02 2.32 -1.41
C ALA A 50 5.96 1.85 -2.42
N VAL A 51 5.27 2.81 -3.05
CA VAL A 51 4.23 2.55 -4.05
C VAL A 51 4.57 3.34 -5.31
N ALA A 52 4.58 2.66 -6.45
CA ALA A 52 4.69 3.28 -7.77
C ALA A 52 3.40 3.01 -8.56
N LEU A 53 2.84 4.06 -9.14
CA LEU A 53 1.64 4.02 -9.98
C LEU A 53 2.02 4.47 -11.40
N ALA A 54 1.70 3.65 -12.39
CA ALA A 54 1.71 3.98 -13.81
C ALA A 54 0.33 3.67 -14.42
N ASP A 55 0.09 4.09 -15.66
CA ASP A 55 -1.25 4.06 -16.28
C ASP A 55 -1.92 2.67 -16.26
N ASP A 56 -1.12 1.61 -16.37
CA ASP A 56 -1.56 0.21 -16.41
C ASP A 56 -0.78 -0.69 -15.44
N HIS A 57 -0.07 -0.10 -14.48
CA HIS A 57 0.78 -0.85 -13.56
C HIS A 57 0.84 -0.26 -12.15
N VAL A 58 0.74 -1.13 -11.14
CA VAL A 58 0.97 -0.77 -9.73
C VAL A 58 2.02 -1.70 -9.15
N SER A 59 3.07 -1.12 -8.58
CA SER A 59 4.06 -1.84 -7.79
C SER A 59 4.03 -1.44 -6.33
N LEU A 60 4.08 -2.44 -5.46
CA LEU A 60 4.30 -2.29 -4.03
C LEU A 60 5.63 -2.94 -3.62
N ALA A 61 6.47 -2.16 -2.96
CA ALA A 61 7.70 -2.61 -2.33
C ALA A 61 7.68 -2.32 -0.83
N ALA A 62 8.32 -3.19 -0.06
CA ALA A 62 8.60 -2.99 1.35
C ALA A 62 9.99 -3.54 1.65
N TRP A 63 10.71 -2.87 2.53
CA TRP A 63 12.00 -3.33 3.04
C TRP A 63 12.01 -3.22 4.56
N VAL A 64 12.75 -4.09 5.22
CA VAL A 64 13.02 -4.06 6.67
C VAL A 64 14.52 -4.34 6.89
N PRO A 65 15.14 -3.75 7.94
CA PRO A 65 16.45 -4.18 8.42
C PRO A 65 16.46 -5.70 8.74
N ALA A 66 17.58 -6.36 8.46
CA ALA A 66 17.78 -7.79 8.74
C ALA A 66 18.35 -8.03 10.15
#